data_AF-A0A920G310-F1
#
_entry.id   AF-A0A920G310-F1
#
_cell.length_a   1.000
_cell.length_b   1.000
_cell.length_c   1.000
_cell.angle_alpha   90.00
_cell.angle_beta   90.00
_cell.angle_gamma   90.00
#
_symmetry.space_group_name_H-M   'P 1'
#
loop_
_entity.id
_entity.type
_entity.pdbx_description
1 polymer ?
#
loop_
_entity_poly.entity_id
_entity_poly.type
_entity_poly.pdbx_seq_one_letter_code
_entity_poly.pdbx_strand_id
1 'polypeptide(L)'
;MAAFEEADYRRAIFYWQRLRALEAPGSPGHTMLGQVIERASRELGEPVGEPAVVAEKANTPSEASTDGGVVVQVFLPDGEQPPAGAAVFVLARPEGAAAGMPIAVVRIESPSWPLQVALTDATSMAGQLLSDFGTVSIEAQVSKNGQPGRQNALFWGRVDIATVGSGVPVQIRLNRD
;
A
#
# COMPACT_ATOMS: atom_id res chain seq x y z
N MET A 1 -28.64 2.12 -2.67
CA MET A 1 -28.31 0.69 -2.53
C MET A 1 -27.24 0.29 -3.54
N ALA A 2 -27.34 0.69 -4.81
CA ALA A 2 -26.31 0.48 -5.84
C ALA A 2 -24.86 0.77 -5.42
N ALA A 3 -24.56 1.92 -4.81
CA ALA A 3 -23.17 2.28 -4.44
C ALA A 3 -22.47 1.30 -3.46
N PHE A 4 -23.24 0.61 -2.61
CA PHE A 4 -22.69 -0.39 -1.69
C PHE A 4 -22.41 -1.70 -2.43
N GLU A 5 -23.35 -2.13 -3.28
CA GLU A 5 -23.19 -3.31 -4.13
C GLU A 5 -22.03 -3.12 -5.12
N GLU A 6 -21.86 -1.93 -5.69
CA GLU A 6 -20.72 -1.57 -6.55
C GLU A 6 -19.38 -1.69 -5.80
N ALA A 7 -19.31 -1.23 -4.55
CA ALA A 7 -18.12 -1.35 -3.73
C ALA A 7 -17.80 -2.83 -3.40
N ASP A 8 -18.82 -3.64 -3.13
CA ASP A 8 -18.65 -5.08 -2.88
C ASP A 8 -18.19 -5.83 -4.15
N TYR A 9 -18.74 -5.49 -5.32
CA TYR A 9 -18.31 -6.09 -6.59
C TYR A 9 -16.85 -5.76 -6.92
N ARG A 10 -16.41 -4.51 -6.73
CA ARG A 10 -15.00 -4.12 -6.90
C ARG A 10 -14.07 -4.93 -6.01
N ARG A 11 -14.42 -5.05 -4.72
CA ARG A 11 -13.64 -5.84 -3.73
C ARG A 11 -13.59 -7.32 -4.10
N ALA A 12 -14.72 -7.89 -4.51
CA ALA A 12 -14.82 -9.30 -4.88
C ALA A 12 -14.02 -9.63 -6.15
N ILE A 13 -14.08 -8.77 -7.17
CA ILE A 13 -13.29 -8.88 -8.41
C ILE A 13 -11.80 -8.95 -8.09
N PHE A 14 -11.31 -8.06 -7.23
CA PHE A 14 -9.90 -8.03 -6.83
C PHE A 14 -9.45 -9.32 -6.13
N TYR A 15 -10.29 -9.84 -5.22
CA TYR A 15 -10.01 -11.10 -4.52
C TYR A 15 -9.96 -12.29 -5.49
N TRP A 16 -10.91 -12.40 -6.42
CA TRP A 16 -10.94 -13.50 -7.39
C TRP A 16 -9.83 -13.43 -8.42
N GLN A 17 -9.38 -12.23 -8.83
CA GLN A 17 -8.22 -12.07 -9.72
C GLN A 17 -6.95 -12.64 -9.08
N ARG A 18 -6.74 -12.35 -7.79
CA ARG A 18 -5.60 -12.89 -7.04
C ARG A 18 -5.69 -14.40 -6.89
N LEU A 19 -6.88 -14.93 -6.60
CA LEU A 19 -7.11 -16.37 -6.52
C LEU A 19 -6.86 -17.06 -7.87
N ARG A 20 -7.28 -16.44 -8.98
CA ARG A 20 -7.07 -16.93 -10.34
C ARG A 20 -5.60 -16.95 -10.74
N ALA A 21 -4.80 -16.00 -10.26
CA ALA A 21 -3.36 -15.95 -10.51
C ALA A 21 -2.58 -17.08 -9.80
N LEU A 22 -3.16 -17.69 -8.77
CA LEU A 22 -2.61 -18.86 -8.08
C LEU A 22 -2.99 -20.19 -8.74
N GLU A 23 -4.01 -20.18 -9.60
CA GLU A 23 -4.46 -21.33 -10.36
C GLU A 23 -3.61 -21.53 -11.63
N ALA A 24 -3.35 -22.78 -12.00
CA ALA A 24 -2.62 -23.10 -13.23
C ALA A 24 -3.37 -22.58 -14.48
N PRO A 25 -2.69 -21.93 -15.44
CA PRO A 25 -3.31 -21.47 -16.68
C PRO A 25 -3.97 -22.65 -17.42
N GLY A 26 -5.26 -22.52 -17.74
CA GLY A 26 -6.04 -23.59 -18.37
C GLY A 26 -6.67 -24.61 -17.42
N SER A 27 -6.51 -24.45 -16.09
CA SER A 27 -7.26 -25.25 -15.12
C SER A 27 -8.77 -24.90 -15.17
N PRO A 28 -9.65 -25.83 -14.76
CA PRO A 28 -11.06 -25.54 -14.58
C PRO A 28 -11.30 -24.37 -13.59
N GLY A 29 -10.51 -24.30 -12.51
CA GLY A 29 -10.60 -23.22 -11.52
C GLY A 29 -10.22 -21.86 -12.09
N HIS A 30 -9.14 -21.80 -12.90
CA HIS A 30 -8.71 -20.59 -13.59
C HIS A 30 -9.79 -20.07 -14.55
N THR A 31 -10.44 -20.97 -15.29
CA THR A 31 -11.52 -20.62 -16.23
C THR A 31 -12.77 -20.14 -15.51
N MET A 32 -13.19 -20.84 -14.45
CA MET A 32 -14.37 -20.47 -13.66
C MET A 32 -14.18 -19.10 -13.00
N LEU A 33 -13.04 -18.86 -12.36
CA LEU A 33 -12.75 -17.55 -11.75
C LEU A 33 -12.74 -16.43 -12.79
N GLY A 34 -12.22 -16.69 -13.99
CA GLY A 34 -12.26 -15.73 -15.09
C GLY A 34 -13.69 -15.31 -15.46
N GLN A 35 -14.61 -16.27 -15.54
CA GLN A 35 -16.02 -15.99 -15.86
C GLN A 35 -16.75 -15.23 -14.75
N VAL A 36 -16.45 -15.53 -13.48
CA VAL A 36 -17.06 -14.84 -12.33
C VAL A 36 -16.61 -13.38 -12.27
N ILE A 37 -15.30 -13.13 -12.49
CA ILE A 37 -14.72 -11.78 -12.57
C ILE A 37 -15.37 -10.98 -13.70
N GLU A 38 -15.45 -11.56 -14.90
CA GLU A 38 -16.07 -10.97 -16.08
C GLU A 38 -17.53 -10.56 -15.86
N ARG A 39 -18.30 -11.40 -15.15
CA ARG A 39 -19.70 -11.11 -14.83
C ARG A 39 -19.81 -9.96 -13.84
N ALA A 40 -19.03 -9.98 -12.76
CA ALA A 40 -19.04 -8.92 -11.76
C ALA A 40 -18.60 -7.57 -12.34
N SER A 41 -17.61 -7.54 -13.25
CA SER A 41 -17.21 -6.30 -13.94
C SER A 41 -18.32 -5.70 -14.81
N ARG A 42 -19.12 -6.57 -15.46
CA ARG A 42 -20.27 -6.13 -16.25
C ARG A 42 -21.39 -5.53 -15.41
N GLU A 43 -21.68 -6.11 -14.25
CA GLU A 43 -22.65 -5.57 -13.29
C GLU A 43 -22.19 -4.22 -12.74
N LEU A 44 -20.87 -4.02 -12.63
CA LEU A 44 -20.25 -2.76 -12.22
C LEU A 44 -20.25 -1.68 -13.33
N GLY A 45 -20.61 -2.05 -14.57
CA GLY A 45 -20.62 -1.12 -15.71
C GLY A 45 -19.22 -0.72 -16.21
N GLU A 46 -18.15 -1.38 -15.77
CA GLU A 46 -16.79 -1.16 -16.28
C GLU A 46 -16.48 -2.15 -17.42
N PRO A 47 -16.13 -1.67 -18.63
CA PRO A 47 -15.70 -2.57 -19.68
C PRO A 47 -14.38 -3.23 -19.27
N VAL A 48 -14.34 -4.56 -19.31
CA VAL A 48 -13.11 -5.33 -19.16
C VAL A 48 -12.16 -4.92 -20.28
N GLY A 49 -11.09 -4.23 -19.88
CA GLY A 49 -9.93 -4.01 -20.73
C GLY A 49 -9.27 -5.34 -21.04
N GLU A 50 -9.59 -5.89 -22.20
CA GLU A 50 -8.83 -6.93 -22.89
C GLU A 50 -7.34 -6.52 -22.97
N PRO A 51 -6.39 -7.45 -22.77
CA PRO A 51 -4.98 -7.12 -22.56
C PRO A 51 -4.31 -6.61 -23.84
N ALA A 52 -3.92 -5.34 -23.83
CA ALA A 52 -3.00 -4.81 -24.82
C ALA A 52 -1.58 -5.29 -24.52
N VAL A 53 -1.14 -6.25 -25.32
CA VAL A 53 0.27 -6.57 -25.53
C VAL A 53 1.07 -5.30 -25.86
N VAL A 54 1.94 -4.88 -24.94
CA VAL A 54 3.13 -4.10 -25.28
C VAL A 54 4.31 -4.71 -24.54
N ALA A 55 5.18 -5.33 -25.32
CA ALA A 55 6.48 -5.76 -24.85
C ALA A 55 7.39 -4.54 -24.63
N GLU A 56 8.24 -4.71 -23.61
CA GLU A 56 9.59 -4.16 -23.45
C GLU A 56 9.81 -2.79 -22.78
N LYS A 57 10.45 -2.91 -21.60
CA LYS A 57 11.39 -2.00 -20.94
C LYS A 57 10.87 -0.60 -20.54
N ALA A 58 10.30 -0.56 -19.34
CA ALA A 58 10.89 0.20 -18.24
C ALA A 58 10.42 -0.39 -16.91
N ASN A 59 11.38 -0.59 -16.01
CA ASN A 59 11.18 -1.09 -14.66
C ASN A 59 10.44 -0.02 -13.83
N THR A 60 9.11 -0.09 -13.79
CA THR A 60 8.28 0.61 -12.79
C THR A 60 7.64 -0.46 -11.91
N PRO A 61 7.88 -0.47 -10.58
CA PRO A 61 7.22 -1.42 -9.71
C PRO A 61 5.71 -1.16 -9.76
N SER A 62 5.02 -2.17 -10.30
CA SER A 62 3.63 -2.55 -10.08
C SER A 62 2.80 -1.53 -9.28
N GLU A 63 1.83 -0.91 -9.95
CA GLU A 63 0.63 -0.36 -9.33
C GLU A 63 -0.04 -1.48 -8.50
N ALA A 64 0.42 -1.65 -7.27
CA ALA A 64 -0.32 -2.38 -6.26
C ALA A 64 -1.61 -1.60 -6.06
N SER A 65 -2.72 -2.17 -6.53
CA SER A 65 -4.07 -1.62 -6.35
C SER A 65 -4.21 -1.16 -4.90
N THR A 66 -4.13 0.15 -4.71
CA THR A 66 -4.25 0.83 -3.42
C THR A 66 -5.72 1.12 -3.18
N ASP A 67 -6.57 0.13 -3.46
CA ASP A 67 -8.01 0.26 -3.23
C ASP A 67 -8.22 0.21 -1.71
N GLY A 68 -8.35 1.39 -1.09
CA GLY A 68 -8.44 1.58 0.36
C GLY A 68 -7.11 1.72 1.13
N GLY A 69 -5.98 1.96 0.45
CA GLY A 69 -4.66 2.11 1.09
C GLY A 69 -4.00 3.48 0.93
N VAL A 70 -2.75 3.62 1.39
CA VAL A 70 -1.89 4.78 1.15
C VAL A 70 -0.55 4.31 0.59
N VAL A 71 -0.18 4.76 -0.60
CA VAL A 71 1.18 4.58 -1.12
C VAL A 71 2.08 5.65 -0.51
N VAL A 72 3.21 5.24 0.04
CA VAL A 72 4.19 6.12 0.67
C VAL A 72 5.51 5.96 -0.07
N GLN A 73 6.09 7.08 -0.48
CA GLN A 73 7.41 7.14 -1.08
C GLN A 73 8.35 7.92 -0.17
N VAL A 74 9.34 7.22 0.40
CA VAL A 74 10.26 7.76 1.39
C VAL A 74 11.61 8.05 0.74
N PHE A 75 12.12 9.25 0.98
CA PHE A 75 13.39 9.73 0.47
C PHE A 75 14.34 10.01 1.63
N LEU A 76 15.59 9.58 1.48
CA LEU A 76 16.66 9.97 2.38
C LEU A 76 17.06 11.44 2.17
N PRO A 77 17.70 12.06 3.17
CA PRO A 77 18.44 13.30 2.95
C PRO A 77 19.53 13.10 1.89
N ASP A 78 19.84 14.16 1.15
CA ASP A 78 20.90 14.14 0.12
C ASP A 78 22.26 13.74 0.72
N GLY A 79 22.90 12.73 0.11
CA GLY A 79 24.23 12.26 0.52
C GLY A 79 24.27 11.38 1.77
N GLU A 80 23.13 11.14 2.42
CA GLU A 80 23.04 10.25 3.59
C GLU A 80 22.74 8.81 3.17
N GLN A 81 23.34 7.86 3.89
CA GLN A 81 23.07 6.43 3.73
C GLN A 81 22.93 5.78 5.10
N PRO A 82 21.81 5.09 5.39
CA PRO A 82 21.66 4.37 6.63
C PRO A 82 22.62 3.17 6.68
N PRO A 83 23.08 2.77 7.87
CA PRO A 83 23.99 1.65 8.02
C PRO A 83 23.37 0.34 7.55
N ALA A 84 24.22 -0.60 7.11
CA ALA A 84 23.79 -1.96 6.79
C ALA A 84 23.06 -2.59 7.98
N GLY A 85 21.87 -3.15 7.74
CA GLY A 85 21.01 -3.70 8.78
C GLY A 85 20.05 -2.69 9.44
N ALA A 86 20.03 -1.44 9.00
CA ALA A 86 18.99 -0.51 9.41
C ALA A 86 17.59 -1.00 8.97
N ALA A 87 16.60 -0.73 9.82
CA ALA A 87 15.20 -1.04 9.54
C ALA A 87 14.40 0.25 9.35
N VAL A 88 13.49 0.25 8.39
CA VAL A 88 12.54 1.36 8.19
C VAL A 88 11.19 0.96 8.72
N PHE A 89 10.59 1.85 9.49
CA PHE A 89 9.22 1.75 9.96
C PHE A 89 8.40 2.82 9.28
N VAL A 90 7.32 2.41 8.61
CA VAL A 90 6.33 3.34 8.04
C VAL A 90 5.03 3.09 8.78
N LEU A 91 4.52 4.13 9.44
CA LEU A 91 3.39 4.06 10.35
C LEU A 91 2.29 4.99 9.86
N ALA A 92 1.05 4.49 9.81
CA ALA A 92 -0.15 5.32 9.71
C ALA A 92 -0.78 5.51 11.09
N ARG A 93 -1.18 6.75 11.39
CA ARG A 93 -1.87 7.14 12.62
C ARG A 93 -3.11 7.95 12.26
N PRO A 94 -4.07 8.14 13.19
CA PRO A 94 -5.15 9.09 12.99
C PRO A 94 -4.59 10.47 12.62
N GLU A 95 -5.32 11.22 11.81
CA GLU A 95 -4.94 12.58 11.40
C GLU A 95 -4.52 13.43 12.61
N GLY A 96 -3.40 14.14 12.49
CA GLY A 96 -2.86 15.00 13.55
C GLY A 96 -2.19 14.27 14.72
N ALA A 97 -2.36 12.95 14.87
CA ALA A 97 -1.81 12.21 16.01
C ALA A 97 -0.27 12.03 15.93
N ALA A 98 0.44 12.66 16.87
CA ALA A 98 1.91 12.57 16.98
C ALA A 98 2.41 11.36 17.79
N ALA A 99 1.55 10.69 18.55
CA ALA A 99 1.87 9.57 19.43
C ALA A 99 0.68 8.61 19.56
N GLY A 100 0.85 7.50 20.28
CA GLY A 100 -0.18 6.47 20.48
C GLY A 100 0.04 5.19 19.65
N MET A 101 -0.97 4.34 19.55
CA MET A 101 -0.92 3.15 18.69
C MET A 101 -1.15 3.55 17.22
N PRO A 102 -0.37 3.00 16.27
CA PRO A 102 -0.63 3.19 14.85
C PRO A 102 -1.85 2.39 14.38
N ILE A 103 -2.54 2.88 13.35
CA ILE A 103 -3.58 2.16 12.62
C ILE A 103 -2.94 1.07 11.78
N ALA A 104 -1.85 1.40 11.08
CA ALA A 104 -1.11 0.45 10.25
C ALA A 104 0.40 0.66 10.38
N VAL A 105 1.16 -0.43 10.25
CA VAL A 105 2.62 -0.38 10.31
C VAL A 105 3.24 -1.37 9.35
N VAL A 106 4.30 -0.93 8.68
CA VAL A 106 5.19 -1.80 7.90
C VAL A 106 6.60 -1.62 8.41
N ARG A 107 7.29 -2.75 8.61
CA ARG A 107 8.71 -2.82 8.89
C ARG A 107 9.43 -3.37 7.66
N ILE A 108 10.47 -2.67 7.21
CA ILE A 108 11.31 -3.08 6.09
C ILE A 108 12.74 -3.26 6.61
N GLU A 109 13.26 -4.47 6.48
CA GLU A 109 14.66 -4.78 6.77
C GLU A 109 15.45 -4.66 5.46
N SER A 110 16.50 -3.83 5.43
CA SER A 110 17.27 -3.52 4.21
C SER A 110 16.49 -2.74 3.14
N PRO A 111 16.11 -1.47 3.40
CA PRO A 111 15.43 -0.64 2.42
C PRO A 111 16.31 -0.34 1.20
N SER A 112 15.71 -0.35 0.01
CA SER A 112 16.26 0.33 -1.18
C SER A 112 15.68 1.75 -1.26
N TRP A 113 16.46 2.67 -1.81
CA TRP A 113 16.09 4.09 -1.89
C TRP A 113 15.97 4.55 -3.35
N PRO A 114 14.95 5.35 -3.71
CA PRO A 114 13.81 5.77 -2.87
C PRO A 114 12.93 4.57 -2.48
N LEU A 115 12.48 4.54 -1.22
CA LEU A 115 11.66 3.45 -0.69
C LEU A 115 10.20 3.69 -1.06
N GLN A 116 9.54 2.71 -1.66
CA GLN A 116 8.10 2.76 -1.91
C GLN A 116 7.42 1.64 -1.12
N VAL A 117 6.39 2.00 -0.36
CA VAL A 117 5.61 1.05 0.43
C VAL A 117 4.13 1.39 0.35
N ALA A 118 3.28 0.38 0.23
CA ALA A 118 1.84 0.54 0.33
C ALA A 118 1.38 0.13 1.73
N LEU A 119 0.70 1.05 2.42
CA LEU A 119 -0.06 0.75 3.62
C LEU A 119 -1.47 0.38 3.20
N THR A 120 -1.95 -0.78 3.63
CA THR A 120 -3.29 -1.29 3.33
C THR A 120 -3.90 -1.91 4.58
N ASP A 121 -5.15 -2.34 4.52
CA ASP A 121 -5.82 -3.04 5.61
C ASP A 121 -5.07 -4.31 6.09
N ALA A 122 -4.30 -4.94 5.21
CA ALA A 122 -3.45 -6.08 5.57
C ALA A 122 -2.28 -5.69 6.50
N THR A 123 -1.92 -4.41 6.54
CA THR A 123 -0.88 -3.84 7.40
C THR A 123 -1.46 -3.15 8.64
N SER A 124 -2.78 -3.18 8.78
CA SER A 124 -3.46 -2.57 9.92
C SER A 124 -3.37 -3.42 11.19
N MET A 125 -3.41 -2.75 12.34
CA MET A 125 -3.28 -3.33 13.66
C MET A 125 -4.52 -3.02 14.52
N ALA A 126 -4.62 -3.71 15.66
CA ALA A 126 -5.58 -3.40 16.72
C ALA A 126 -7.08 -3.38 16.30
N GLY A 127 -7.43 -4.14 15.26
CA GLY A 127 -8.83 -4.29 14.82
C GLY A 127 -9.42 -3.06 14.12
N GLN A 128 -8.58 -2.10 13.72
CA GLN A 128 -8.98 -0.95 12.91
C GLN A 128 -8.51 -1.16 11.48
N LEU A 129 -9.35 -0.92 10.48
CA LEU A 129 -8.93 -0.97 9.07
C LEU A 129 -8.43 0.40 8.63
N LEU A 130 -7.43 0.45 7.75
CA LEU A 130 -6.92 1.72 7.24
C LEU A 130 -7.97 2.38 6.33
N SER A 131 -8.71 1.57 5.60
CA SER A 131 -9.80 1.97 4.72
C SER A 131 -11.00 2.60 5.43
N ASP A 132 -11.14 2.42 6.75
CA ASP A 132 -12.17 3.08 7.56
C ASP A 132 -11.87 4.57 7.79
N PHE A 133 -10.66 5.03 7.48
CA PHE A 133 -10.23 6.42 7.66
C PHE A 133 -10.22 7.15 6.31
N GLY A 134 -10.77 8.36 6.27
CA GLY A 134 -10.64 9.23 5.09
C GLY A 134 -9.24 9.83 4.95
N THR A 135 -8.66 10.23 6.09
CA THR A 135 -7.34 10.87 6.19
C THR A 135 -6.56 10.29 7.37
N VAL A 136 -5.25 10.18 7.18
CA VAL A 136 -4.31 9.67 8.18
C VAL A 136 -3.03 10.48 8.20
N SER A 137 -2.32 10.48 9.32
CA SER A 137 -0.94 10.94 9.39
C SER A 137 0.01 9.78 9.09
N ILE A 138 0.99 10.01 8.22
CA ILE A 138 2.02 9.02 7.90
C ILE A 138 3.36 9.48 8.46
N GLU A 139 4.03 8.61 9.20
CA GLU A 139 5.38 8.83 9.72
C GLU A 139 6.31 7.72 9.24
N ALA A 140 7.49 8.11 8.75
CA ALA A 140 8.56 7.19 8.38
C ALA A 140 9.76 7.40 9.29
N GLN A 141 10.34 6.31 9.79
CA GLN A 141 11.45 6.31 10.73
C GLN A 141 12.51 5.29 10.29
N VAL A 142 13.78 5.68 10.31
CA VAL A 142 14.90 4.78 10.01
C VAL A 142 15.64 4.47 11.31
N SER A 143 15.53 3.24 11.78
CA SER A 143 16.14 2.78 13.01
C SER A 143 17.45 2.04 12.76
N LYS A 144 18.49 2.39 13.53
CA LYS A 144 19.81 1.74 13.43
C LYS A 144 19.80 0.29 13.93
N ASN A 145 19.04 0.02 14.98
CA ASN A 145 19.06 -1.24 15.74
C ASN A 145 17.77 -2.06 15.57
N GLY A 146 16.88 -1.65 14.65
CA GLY A 146 15.61 -2.31 14.42
C GLY A 146 14.57 -2.09 15.52
N GLN A 147 14.82 -1.17 16.47
CA GLN A 147 13.82 -0.79 17.47
C GLN A 147 12.92 0.32 16.90
N PRO A 148 11.58 0.18 17.01
CA PRO A 148 10.66 1.23 16.59
C PRO A 148 10.71 2.44 17.53
N GLY A 149 10.21 3.59 17.06
CA GLY A 149 10.03 4.81 17.84
C GLY A 149 11.04 5.90 17.49
N ARG A 150 10.56 7.16 17.51
CA ARG A 150 11.32 8.34 17.09
C ARG A 150 12.66 8.49 17.82
N GLN A 151 12.70 8.16 19.12
CA GLN A 151 13.93 8.19 19.93
C GLN A 151 15.03 7.23 19.47
N ASN A 152 14.68 6.20 18.70
CA ASN A 152 15.62 5.21 18.15
C ASN A 152 15.92 5.46 16.66
N ALA A 153 15.31 6.50 16.07
CA ALA A 153 15.43 6.81 14.65
C ALA A 153 16.66 7.68 14.39
N LEU A 154 17.48 7.29 13.42
CA LEU A 154 18.55 8.11 12.86
C LEU A 154 18.00 9.24 11.98
N PHE A 155 16.95 8.90 11.22
CA PHE A 155 16.26 9.82 10.33
C PHE A 155 14.76 9.59 10.47
N TRP A 156 13.99 10.66 10.43
CA TRP A 156 12.53 10.55 10.46
C TRP A 156 11.87 11.68 9.66
N GLY A 157 10.64 11.44 9.25
CA GLY A 157 9.83 12.42 8.52
C GLY A 157 8.36 12.08 8.66
N ARG A 158 7.49 13.08 8.50
CA ARG A 158 6.05 12.93 8.67
C ARG A 158 5.28 13.79 7.68
N VAL A 159 4.11 13.30 7.31
CA VAL A 159 3.03 14.05 6.65
C VAL A 159 1.79 13.92 7.53
N ASP A 160 1.20 15.05 7.94
CA ASP A 160 0.06 15.06 8.86
C ASP A 160 -1.25 14.63 8.20
N ILE A 161 -1.38 14.86 6.90
CA ILE A 161 -2.59 14.58 6.13
C ILE A 161 -2.24 13.80 4.86
N ALA A 162 -2.63 12.54 4.83
CA ALA A 162 -2.57 11.65 3.70
C ALA A 162 -3.98 11.09 3.42
N THR A 163 -4.47 11.27 2.20
CA THR A 163 -5.79 10.78 1.80
C THR A 163 -5.72 9.30 1.46
N VAL A 164 -6.50 8.49 2.20
CA VAL A 164 -6.61 7.04 1.97
C VAL A 164 -7.39 6.78 0.68
N GLY A 165 -6.91 5.84 -0.12
CA GLY A 165 -7.52 5.47 -1.41
C GLY A 165 -7.34 6.49 -2.52
N SER A 166 -6.51 7.53 -2.33
CA SER A 166 -6.28 8.56 -3.37
C SER A 166 -5.52 8.05 -4.59
N GLY A 167 -4.80 6.94 -4.48
CA GLY A 167 -3.89 6.42 -5.51
C GLY A 167 -2.63 7.28 -5.75
N VAL A 168 -2.55 8.48 -5.15
CA VAL A 168 -1.41 9.38 -5.26
C VAL A 168 -0.37 9.02 -4.19
N PRO A 169 0.90 8.74 -4.56
CA PRO A 169 1.94 8.48 -3.58
C PRO A 169 2.24 9.67 -2.69
N VAL A 170 2.16 9.46 -1.37
CA VAL A 170 2.58 10.43 -0.36
C VAL A 170 4.08 10.44 -0.25
N GLN A 171 4.69 11.57 -0.57
CA GLN A 171 6.15 11.74 -0.51
C GLN A 171 6.58 12.19 0.89
N ILE A 172 7.52 11.47 1.49
CA ILE A 172 8.12 11.81 2.78
C ILE A 172 9.61 11.97 2.59
N ARG A 173 10.12 13.18 2.83
CA ARG A 173 11.56 13.42 2.94
C ARG A 173 11.96 13.28 4.39
N LEU A 174 12.90 12.37 4.64
CA LEU A 174 13.45 12.17 5.96
C LEU A 174 14.45 13.28 6.27
N ASN A 175 14.46 13.71 7.52
CA ASN A 175 15.42 14.65 8.05
C ASN A 175 16.20 13.99 9.19
N ARG A 176 17.38 14.55 9.45
CA ARG A 176 18.16 14.25 10.65
C ARG A 176 17.64 15.15 11.77
N ASP A 177 17.33 14.56 12.92
CA ASP A 177 16.98 15.31 14.13
C ASP A 177 18.19 16.05 14.70
#